data_AF-A0A429Z8C7-F1
#
_entry.id   AF-A0A429Z8C7-F1
#
_cell.length_a   1.000
_cell.length_b   1.000
_cell.length_c   1.000
_cell.angle_alpha   90.00
_cell.angle_beta   90.00
_cell.angle_gamma   90.00
#
_symmetry.space_group_name_H-M   'P 1'
#
loop_
_entity.id
_entity.type
_entity.pdbx_description
1 polymer ?
#
loop_
_entity_poly.entity_id
_entity_poly.type
_entity_poly.pdbx_seq_one_letter_code
_entity_poly.pdbx_strand_id
1 'polypeptide(L)'
;MKEWQHIEEMEAILKEHQEKVGELQELLTFLQRQQPEYQQLLAYYGSEKWYEDLAEDEAGNLPDSLARGVLSEDEIYNLIGDYHEVSVQMLQLVTDLLTH
;
A
#
# COMPACT_ATOMS: atom_id res chain seq x y z
N MET A 1 45.38 -6.73 4.32
CA MET A 1 43.98 -6.78 4.77
C MET A 1 43.92 -7.55 6.07
N LYS A 2 43.11 -7.11 7.03
CA LYS A 2 42.90 -7.90 8.26
C LYS A 2 42.21 -9.20 7.88
N GLU A 3 42.61 -10.32 8.49
CA GLU A 3 42.08 -11.67 8.17
C GLU A 3 40.55 -11.76 8.30
N TRP A 4 39.93 -10.89 9.11
CA TRP A 4 38.50 -10.91 9.45
C TRP A 4 37.65 -9.87 8.71
N GLN A 5 38.23 -9.08 7.82
CA GLN A 5 37.50 -7.99 7.13
C GLN A 5 36.26 -8.52 6.38
N HIS A 6 36.37 -9.69 5.76
CA HIS A 6 35.25 -10.35 5.09
C HIS A 6 34.10 -10.70 6.05
N ILE A 7 34.39 -11.02 7.32
CA ILE A 7 33.36 -11.31 8.32
C ILE A 7 32.62 -10.04 8.71
N GLU A 8 33.33 -8.93 8.92
CA GLU A 8 32.72 -7.62 9.21
C GLU A 8 31.80 -7.18 8.06
N GLU A 9 32.22 -7.41 6.81
CA GLU A 9 31.41 -7.13 5.61
C GLU A 9 30.14 -7.99 5.57
N MET A 10 30.25 -9.30 5.82
CA MET A 10 29.07 -10.19 5.82
C MET A 10 28.12 -9.92 6.99
N GLU A 11 28.63 -9.58 8.18
CA GLU A 11 27.82 -9.20 9.35
C GLU A 11 27.02 -7.92 9.08
N ALA A 12 27.62 -6.94 8.40
CA ALA A 12 26.91 -5.72 8.00
C ALA A 12 25.73 -6.05 7.07
N ILE A 13 25.96 -6.89 6.05
CA ILE A 13 24.93 -7.35 5.12
C ILE A 13 23.82 -8.12 5.86
N LEU A 14 24.19 -9.05 6.74
CA LEU A 14 23.23 -9.84 7.52
C LEU A 14 22.32 -8.93 8.34
N LYS A 15 22.90 -7.98 9.08
CA LYS A 15 22.14 -7.08 9.93
C LYS A 15 21.18 -6.19 9.12
N GLU A 16 21.65 -5.64 8.00
CA GLU A 16 20.82 -4.82 7.12
C GLU A 16 19.62 -5.62 6.58
N HIS A 17 19.85 -6.84 6.09
CA HIS A 17 18.77 -7.69 5.61
C HIS A 17 17.80 -8.11 6.71
N GLN A 18 18.27 -8.41 7.93
CA GLN A 18 17.39 -8.71 9.07
C GLN A 18 16.47 -7.55 9.41
N GLU A 19 17.00 -6.33 9.43
CA GLU A 19 16.21 -5.12 9.67
C GLU A 19 15.15 -4.93 8.58
N LYS A 20 15.53 -5.00 7.31
CA LYS A 20 14.61 -4.74 6.19
C LYS A 20 13.56 -5.83 6.01
N VAL A 21 13.88 -7.10 6.27
CA VAL A 21 12.89 -8.18 6.29
C VAL A 21 11.89 -7.99 7.44
N GLY A 22 12.35 -7.51 8.61
CA GLY A 22 11.48 -7.16 9.73
C GLY A 22 10.48 -6.05 9.35
N GLU A 23 10.96 -4.95 8.79
CA GLU A 23 10.12 -3.83 8.30
C GLU A 23 9.09 -4.30 7.27
N LEU A 24 9.52 -5.13 6.30
CA LEU A 24 8.62 -5.68 5.29
C LEU A 24 7.54 -6.57 5.91
N GLN A 25 7.88 -7.39 6.91
CA GLN A 25 6.91 -8.25 7.60
C GLN A 25 5.85 -7.45 8.35
N GLU A 26 6.23 -6.34 8.97
CA GLU A 26 5.29 -5.42 9.63
C GLU A 26 4.33 -4.78 8.61
N LEU A 27 4.86 -4.30 7.48
CA LEU A 27 4.06 -3.71 6.39
C LEU A 27 3.10 -4.73 5.77
N LEU A 28 3.55 -5.96 5.50
CA LEU A 28 2.68 -7.03 4.99
C LEU A 28 1.55 -7.35 5.97
N THR A 29 1.86 -7.42 7.27
CA THR A 29 0.85 -7.64 8.32
C THR A 29 -0.15 -6.49 8.38
N PHE A 30 0.30 -5.25 8.23
CA PHE A 30 -0.58 -4.09 8.13
C PHE A 30 -1.52 -4.19 6.93
N LEU A 31 -0.98 -4.44 5.73
CA LEU A 31 -1.77 -4.56 4.49
C LEU A 31 -2.79 -5.69 4.56
N GLN A 32 -2.46 -6.81 5.19
CA GLN A 32 -3.40 -7.92 5.41
C GLN A 32 -4.55 -7.52 6.34
N ARG A 33 -4.25 -6.79 7.43
CA ARG A 33 -5.28 -6.34 8.38
C ARG A 33 -6.19 -5.27 7.83
N GLN A 34 -5.70 -4.43 6.90
CA GLN A 34 -6.46 -3.34 6.29
C GLN A 34 -7.28 -3.77 5.06
N GLN A 35 -7.26 -5.05 4.68
CA GLN A 35 -8.07 -5.54 3.58
C GLN A 35 -9.56 -5.22 3.74
N PRO A 36 -10.20 -5.39 4.91
CA PRO A 36 -11.62 -5.07 5.07
C PRO A 36 -11.94 -3.59 4.79
N GLU A 37 -11.13 -2.67 5.31
CA GLU A 37 -11.30 -1.23 5.12
C GLU A 37 -11.05 -0.82 3.66
N TYR A 38 -10.04 -1.42 3.01
CA TYR A 38 -9.82 -1.23 1.58
C TYR A 38 -11.02 -1.72 0.76
N GLN A 39 -11.58 -2.90 1.06
CA GLN A 39 -12.78 -3.39 0.39
C GLN A 39 -14.00 -2.51 0.65
N GLN A 40 -14.12 -1.92 1.84
CA GLN A 40 -15.18 -0.94 2.12
C GLN A 40 -15.04 0.31 1.25
N LEU A 41 -13.82 0.81 1.06
CA LEU A 41 -13.55 1.94 0.17
C LEU A 41 -13.91 1.62 -1.29
N LEU A 42 -13.54 0.43 -1.77
CA LEU A 42 -13.90 -0.02 -3.12
C LEU A 42 -15.41 -0.21 -3.31
N ALA A 43 -16.09 -0.73 -2.29
CA ALA A 43 -17.53 -0.90 -2.32
C ALA A 43 -18.28 0.45 -2.29
N TYR A 44 -17.68 1.47 -1.67
CA TYR A 44 -18.20 2.84 -1.72
C TYR A 44 -18.01 3.46 -3.09
N TYR A 45 -16.83 3.34 -3.70
CA TYR A 45 -16.52 3.93 -4.99
C TYR A 45 -17.46 3.45 -6.11
N GLY A 46 -18.17 4.39 -6.73
CA GLY A 46 -19.16 4.09 -7.78
C GLY A 46 -20.48 3.47 -7.27
N SER A 47 -20.70 3.40 -5.96
CA SER A 47 -21.98 3.01 -5.37
C SER A 47 -23.04 4.10 -5.50
N GLU A 48 -24.32 3.76 -5.32
CA GLU A 48 -25.42 4.73 -5.23
C GLU A 48 -25.12 5.81 -4.18
N LYS A 49 -24.58 5.42 -3.02
CA LYS A 49 -24.22 6.35 -1.96
C LYS A 49 -23.12 7.34 -2.38
N TRP A 50 -22.13 6.88 -3.14
CA TRP A 50 -21.08 7.76 -3.66
C TRP A 50 -21.65 8.81 -4.63
N TYR A 51 -22.60 8.41 -5.50
CA TYR A 51 -23.27 9.37 -6.39
C TYR A 51 -24.15 10.37 -5.63
N GLU A 52 -24.83 9.93 -4.57
CA GLU A 52 -25.56 10.85 -3.68
C GLU A 52 -24.63 11.87 -3.03
N ASP A 53 -23.50 11.41 -2.47
CA ASP A 53 -22.54 12.28 -1.79
C ASP A 53 -21.86 13.25 -2.77
N LEU A 54 -21.60 12.80 -4.01
CA LEU A 54 -21.11 13.66 -5.09
C LEU A 54 -22.15 14.73 -5.48
N ALA A 55 -23.43 14.38 -5.59
CA ALA A 55 -24.48 15.34 -5.91
C ALA A 55 -24.66 16.40 -4.80
N GLU A 56 -24.54 16.00 -3.53
CA GLU A 56 -24.53 16.94 -2.39
C GLU A 56 -23.32 17.89 -2.43
N ASP A 57 -22.16 17.39 -2.88
CA ASP A 57 -20.97 18.22 -3.09
C ASP A 57 -21.17 19.24 -4.20
N GLU A 58 -21.66 18.80 -5.36
CA GLU A 58 -21.93 19.65 -6.53
C GLU A 58 -23.02 20.69 -6.25
N ALA A 59 -23.99 20.37 -5.39
CA ALA A 59 -25.01 21.30 -4.92
C ALA A 59 -24.48 22.35 -3.92
N GLY A 60 -23.25 22.20 -3.42
CA GLY A 60 -22.64 23.08 -2.43
C GLY A 60 -23.18 22.87 -1.01
N ASN A 61 -23.74 21.69 -0.72
CA ASN A 61 -24.32 21.38 0.58
C ASN A 61 -23.28 20.88 1.60
N LEU A 62 -22.07 20.54 1.14
CA LEU A 62 -20.98 20.05 2.00
C LEU A 62 -20.13 21.20 2.58
N PRO A 63 -19.67 21.09 3.84
CA PRO A 63 -18.79 22.09 4.43
C PRO A 63 -17.47 22.27 3.66
N ASP A 64 -16.98 23.51 3.56
CA ASP A 64 -15.67 23.81 2.94
C ASP A 64 -14.49 23.15 3.65
N SER A 65 -14.63 22.84 4.94
CA SER A 65 -13.61 22.16 5.73
C SER A 65 -13.57 20.64 5.53
N LEU A 66 -14.54 20.06 4.82
CA LEU A 66 -14.61 18.62 4.58
C LEU A 66 -13.63 18.24 3.47
N ALA A 67 -12.75 17.28 3.72
CA ALA A 67 -11.92 16.69 2.67
C ALA A 67 -12.77 15.82 1.74
N ARG A 68 -12.62 16.01 0.43
CA ARG A 68 -13.51 15.44 -0.60
C ARG A 68 -12.78 14.56 -1.60
N GLY A 69 -11.56 14.13 -1.26
CA GLY A 69 -10.72 13.31 -2.14
C GLY A 69 -11.41 12.03 -2.63
N VAL A 70 -12.20 11.40 -1.75
CA VAL A 70 -13.01 10.20 -2.08
C VAL A 70 -14.15 10.46 -3.07
N LEU A 71 -14.55 11.72 -3.29
CA LEU A 71 -15.52 12.14 -4.30
C LEU A 71 -14.86 12.47 -5.64
N SER A 72 -13.53 12.56 -5.68
CA SER A 72 -12.81 12.57 -6.94
C SER A 72 -12.87 11.18 -7.58
N GLU A 73 -13.04 11.13 -8.89
CA GLU A 73 -12.92 9.88 -9.66
C GLU A 73 -11.48 9.35 -9.62
N ASP A 74 -10.49 10.25 -9.60
CA ASP A 74 -9.08 9.90 -9.77
C ASP A 74 -8.44 9.26 -8.53
N GLU A 75 -8.71 9.72 -7.31
CA GLU A 75 -7.91 9.29 -6.15
C GLU A 75 -8.09 7.80 -5.82
N ILE A 76 -9.34 7.31 -5.78
CA ILE A 76 -9.61 5.90 -5.51
C ILE A 76 -9.18 5.04 -6.70
N TYR A 77 -9.37 5.53 -7.93
CA TYR A 77 -8.91 4.84 -9.13
C TYR A 77 -7.38 4.65 -9.14
N ASN A 78 -6.63 5.71 -8.82
CA ASN A 78 -5.17 5.66 -8.74
C ASN A 78 -4.73 4.68 -7.64
N LEU A 79 -5.37 4.70 -6.47
CA LEU A 79 -5.09 3.75 -5.40
C LEU A 79 -5.28 2.29 -5.85
N ILE A 80 -6.34 1.99 -6.61
CA ILE A 80 -6.56 0.65 -7.18
C ILE A 80 -5.40 0.27 -8.10
N GLY A 81 -4.95 1.21 -8.95
CA GLY A 81 -3.79 1.03 -9.82
C GLY A 81 -2.51 0.74 -9.06
N ASP A 82 -2.21 1.52 -8.03
CA ASP A 82 -1.04 1.34 -7.16
C ASP A 82 -1.06 -0.03 -6.47
N TYR A 83 -2.21 -0.44 -5.94
CA TYR A 83 -2.38 -1.77 -5.34
C TYR A 83 -2.10 -2.89 -6.35
N HIS A 84 -2.57 -2.74 -7.59
CA HIS A 84 -2.32 -3.70 -8.65
C HIS A 84 -0.83 -3.77 -9.00
N GLU A 85 -0.18 -2.63 -9.24
CA GLU A 85 1.25 -2.58 -9.60
C GLU A 85 2.12 -3.17 -8.48
N VAL A 86 1.92 -2.75 -7.24
CA VAL A 86 2.67 -3.26 -6.08
C VAL A 86 2.44 -4.75 -5.89
N SER A 87 1.21 -5.25 -6.08
CA SER A 87 0.92 -6.69 -5.98
C SER A 87 1.69 -7.51 -7.02
N VAL A 88 1.80 -7.01 -8.26
CA VAL A 88 2.60 -7.67 -9.31
C VAL A 88 4.09 -7.68 -8.93
N GLN A 89 4.62 -6.56 -8.44
CA GLN A 89 6.00 -6.49 -7.98
C GLN A 89 6.27 -7.45 -6.81
N MET A 90 5.33 -7.59 -5.88
CA MET A 90 5.43 -8.56 -4.78
C MET A 90 5.45 -10.01 -5.30
N LEU A 91 4.61 -10.36 -6.27
CA LEU A 91 4.62 -11.69 -6.88
C LEU A 91 5.96 -11.99 -7.57
N GLN A 92 6.51 -11.02 -8.30
CA GLN A 92 7.81 -11.16 -8.96
C GLN A 92 8.92 -11.38 -7.92
N LEU A 93 8.98 -10.53 -6.89
CA LEU A 93 9.97 -10.63 -5.82
C LEU A 93 9.90 -12.00 -5.10
N VAL A 94 8.70 -12.43 -4.71
CA VAL A 94 8.51 -13.73 -4.03
C VAL A 94 8.93 -14.89 -4.94
N THR A 95 8.62 -14.82 -6.24
CA THR A 95 9.07 -15.84 -7.19
C THR A 95 10.60 -15.91 -7.24
N ASP A 96 11.28 -14.78 -7.35
CA ASP A 96 12.74 -14.72 -7.40
C ASP A 96 13.37 -15.26 -6.11
N LEU A 97 12.81 -14.89 -4.94
CA LEU A 97 13.28 -15.36 -3.63
C LEU A 97 13.08 -16.86 -3.41
N LEU A 98 12.00 -17.46 -3.92
CA LEU A 98 11.71 -18.89 -3.77
C LEU A 98 12.48 -19.79 -4.73
N THR A 99 13.15 -19.19 -5.72
CA THR A 99 13.92 -19.94 -6.74
C THR A 99 15.40 -20.07 -6.34
N HIS A 100 15.78 -19.66 -5.13
CA HIS A 100 17.13 -19.76 -4.56
C HIS A 100 17.08 -20.59 -3.28
#